data_AF-A0A528XJG6-F1
#
_entry.id   AF-A0A528XJG6-F1
#
_cell.length_a   1.000
_cell.length_b   1.000
_cell.length_c   1.000
_cell.angle_alpha   90.00
_cell.angle_beta   90.00
_cell.angle_gamma   90.00
#
_symmetry.space_group_name_H-M   'P 1'
#
loop_
_entity.id
_entity.type
_entity.pdbx_description
1 polymer ?
#
loop_
_entity_poly.entity_id
_entity_poly.type
_entity_poly.pdbx_seq_one_letter_code
_entity_poly.pdbx_strand_id
1 'polypeptide(L)'
;MNKLSLTRRAFVTSASAFGLVGASGLALPYYSRASQRPAFTHGVQSGDVDATSGMVWTRTDRPARVMYEVSTTESFADATRLAPLDTSPASDYT
;
A
#
# COMPACT_ATOMS: atom_id res chain seq x y z
N MET A 1 -14.30 53.27 -7.20
CA MET A 1 -13.48 52.12 -6.72
C MET A 1 -14.10 51.63 -5.41
N ASN A 2 -14.98 50.64 -5.45
CA ASN A 2 -15.67 50.14 -4.25
C ASN A 2 -14.68 49.42 -3.34
N LYS A 3 -14.46 49.97 -2.12
CA LYS A 3 -13.67 49.31 -1.08
C LYS A 3 -14.49 48.15 -0.54
N LEU A 4 -13.99 46.92 -0.67
CA LEU A 4 -14.56 45.74 -0.01
C LEU A 4 -14.44 45.93 1.51
N SER A 5 -15.49 46.40 2.16
CA SER A 5 -15.54 46.50 3.63
C SER A 5 -15.73 45.11 4.23
N LEU A 6 -14.62 44.46 4.60
CA LEU A 6 -14.61 43.23 5.39
C LEU A 6 -15.17 43.53 6.79
N THR A 7 -16.41 43.10 7.05
CA THR A 7 -17.02 43.25 8.37
C THR A 7 -16.61 42.08 9.27
N ARG A 8 -16.51 42.31 10.59
CA ARG A 8 -16.24 41.24 11.58
C ARG A 8 -17.20 40.06 11.43
N ARG A 9 -18.46 40.34 11.10
CA ARG A 9 -19.48 39.32 10.82
C ARG A 9 -19.11 38.49 9.59
N ALA A 10 -18.75 39.12 8.48
CA ALA A 10 -18.32 38.41 7.28
C ALA A 10 -17.09 37.53 7.52
N PHE A 11 -16.15 37.98 8.34
CA PHE A 11 -14.97 37.19 8.74
C PHE A 11 -15.33 35.99 9.63
N VAL A 12 -16.19 36.18 10.64
CA VAL A 12 -16.63 35.07 11.51
C VAL A 12 -17.44 34.04 10.72
N THR A 13 -18.31 34.50 9.80
CA THR A 13 -19.09 33.62 8.93
C THR A 13 -18.21 32.87 7.93
N SER A 14 -17.15 33.47 7.40
CA SER A 14 -16.22 32.75 6.51
C SER A 14 -15.35 31.77 7.30
N ALA A 15 -14.85 32.15 8.48
CA ALA A 15 -14.05 31.29 9.34
C ALA A 15 -14.83 30.05 9.82
N SER A 16 -16.11 30.19 10.16
CA SER A 16 -16.95 29.06 10.55
C SER A 16 -17.22 28.09 9.39
N ALA A 17 -17.38 28.59 8.16
CA ALA A 17 -17.57 27.76 6.97
C ALA A 17 -16.32 26.91 6.65
N PHE A 18 -15.12 27.49 6.71
CA PHE A 18 -13.87 26.74 6.54
C PHE A 18 -13.62 25.76 7.69
N GLY A 19 -13.92 26.16 8.92
CA GLY A 19 -13.80 25.29 10.10
C GLY A 19 -14.68 24.04 10.00
N LEU A 20 -15.93 24.19 9.50
CA LEU A 20 -16.83 23.05 9.31
C LEU A 20 -16.36 22.11 8.20
N VAL A 21 -15.83 22.60 7.07
CA VAL A 21 -15.33 21.74 5.98
C VAL A 21 -14.01 21.06 6.36
N GLY A 22 -13.10 21.77 7.05
CA GLY A 22 -11.82 21.21 7.50
C GLY A 22 -11.95 20.22 8.66
N ALA A 23 -12.90 20.44 9.58
CA ALA A 23 -13.14 19.57 10.72
C ALA A 23 -14.12 18.42 10.46
N SER A 24 -14.90 18.47 9.37
CA SER A 24 -15.87 17.40 9.02
C SER A 24 -15.23 16.17 8.37
N GLY A 25 -13.90 16.12 8.21
CA GLY A 25 -13.19 14.92 7.81
C GLY A 25 -13.78 14.28 6.55
N LEU A 26 -13.90 15.06 5.47
CA LEU A 26 -14.35 14.52 4.18
C LEU A 26 -13.50 13.30 3.83
N ALA A 27 -14.15 12.17 3.58
CA ALA A 27 -13.46 10.98 3.10
C ALA A 27 -12.77 11.35 1.78
N LEU A 28 -11.44 11.30 1.77
CA LEU A 28 -10.62 11.46 0.57
C LEU A 28 -10.38 10.06 -0.01
N PRO A 29 -11.19 9.57 -0.95
CA PRO A 29 -10.96 8.27 -1.56
C PRO A 29 -9.59 8.29 -2.26
N TYR A 30 -8.76 7.29 -1.96
CA TYR A 30 -7.48 7.13 -2.65
C TYR A 30 -7.71 6.55 -4.05
N TYR A 31 -7.00 7.08 -5.05
CA TYR A 31 -7.02 6.53 -6.39
C TYR A 31 -6.44 5.12 -6.40
N SER A 32 -7.29 4.12 -6.63
CA SER A 32 -6.85 2.74 -6.77
C SER A 32 -5.96 2.59 -8.02
N ARG A 33 -4.68 2.30 -7.81
CA ARG A 33 -3.73 1.95 -8.88
C ARG A 33 -3.72 0.45 -9.14
N ALA A 34 -4.90 -0.17 -9.17
CA ALA A 34 -5.02 -1.63 -9.28
C ALA A 34 -4.31 -2.19 -10.52
N SER A 35 -4.37 -1.48 -11.66
CA SER A 35 -3.69 -1.87 -12.90
C SER A 35 -2.17 -1.77 -12.84
N GLN A 36 -1.60 -1.10 -11.84
CA GLN A 36 -0.16 -0.93 -11.68
C GLN A 36 0.43 -1.81 -10.58
N ARG A 37 -0.37 -2.69 -9.96
CA ARG A 37 0.16 -3.65 -8.98
C ARG A 37 1.18 -4.56 -9.66
N PRO A 38 2.31 -4.86 -9.00
CA PRO A 38 3.23 -5.88 -9.49
C PRO A 38 2.50 -7.22 -9.69
N ALA A 39 2.88 -7.95 -10.73
CA ALA A 39 2.35 -9.26 -11.04
C ALA A 39 3.46 -10.32 -10.94
N PHE A 40 3.11 -11.50 -10.40
CA PHE A 40 3.97 -12.67 -10.42
C PHE A 40 3.86 -13.37 -11.78
N THR A 41 4.77 -13.06 -12.68
CA THR A 41 4.71 -13.53 -14.08
C THR A 41 5.09 -15.00 -14.25
N HIS A 42 5.80 -15.56 -13.27
CA HIS A 42 6.34 -16.92 -13.29
C HIS A 42 5.75 -17.82 -12.21
N GLY A 43 4.69 -17.35 -11.53
CA GLY A 43 4.11 -18.05 -10.38
C GLY A 43 5.05 -18.06 -9.16
N VAL A 44 4.98 -19.14 -8.39
CA VAL A 44 5.81 -19.38 -7.20
C VAL A 44 6.40 -20.78 -7.30
N GLN A 45 7.60 -20.97 -6.75
CA GLN A 45 8.27 -22.25 -6.66
C GLN A 45 8.83 -22.45 -5.25
N SER A 46 8.97 -23.71 -4.83
CA SER A 46 9.74 -24.10 -3.65
C SER A 46 10.81 -25.14 -4.01
N GLY A 47 11.87 -25.21 -3.21
CA GLY A 47 13.02 -26.10 -3.45
C GLY A 47 14.03 -26.11 -2.30
N ASP A 48 15.16 -26.79 -2.52
CA ASP A 48 16.31 -26.87 -1.61
C ASP A 48 15.92 -27.13 -0.14
N VAL A 49 15.04 -28.11 0.07
CA VAL A 49 14.47 -28.43 1.38
C VAL A 49 15.41 -29.34 2.17
N ASP A 50 15.68 -28.97 3.41
CA ASP A 50 16.33 -29.82 4.42
C ASP A 50 15.42 -30.02 5.65
N ALA A 51 15.94 -30.63 6.72
CA ALA A 51 15.16 -30.92 7.93
C ALA A 51 14.66 -29.67 8.69
N THR A 52 15.22 -28.50 8.39
CA THR A 52 15.06 -27.25 9.13
C THR A 52 14.79 -26.03 8.24
N SER A 53 15.03 -26.14 6.93
CA SER A 53 14.99 -25.03 6.01
C SER A 53 14.49 -25.44 4.62
N GLY A 54 14.16 -24.44 3.83
CA GLY A 54 13.76 -24.60 2.44
C GLY A 54 13.76 -23.24 1.76
N MET A 55 13.72 -23.25 0.44
CA MET A 55 13.74 -22.07 -0.40
C MET A 55 12.37 -21.86 -1.05
N VAL A 56 11.92 -20.61 -1.08
CA VAL A 56 10.74 -20.16 -1.83
C VAL A 56 11.19 -19.10 -2.81
N TRP A 57 10.73 -19.21 -4.04
CA TRP A 57 11.12 -18.33 -5.14
C TRP A 57 9.91 -17.80 -5.88
N THR A 58 10.02 -16.57 -6.34
CA THR A 58 9.10 -15.96 -7.29
C THR A 58 9.82 -14.87 -8.07
N ARG A 59 9.14 -14.32 -9.08
CA ARG A 59 9.62 -13.19 -9.87
C ARG A 59 8.49 -12.23 -10.19
N THR A 60 8.75 -10.94 -10.02
CA THR A 60 7.82 -9.85 -10.34
C THR A 60 8.10 -9.26 -11.73
N ASP A 61 7.12 -8.55 -12.28
CA ASP A 61 7.24 -7.84 -13.57
C ASP A 61 7.91 -6.45 -13.46
N ARG A 62 8.13 -5.95 -12.23
CA ARG A 62 8.71 -4.64 -11.93
C ARG A 62 9.21 -4.60 -10.49
N PRO A 63 10.00 -3.58 -10.08
CA PRO A 63 10.49 -3.48 -8.71
C PRO A 63 9.33 -3.49 -7.71
N ALA A 64 9.42 -4.37 -6.71
CA ALA A 64 8.34 -4.60 -5.76
C ALA A 64 8.86 -5.15 -4.44
N ARG A 65 8.16 -4.84 -3.35
CA ARG A 65 8.35 -5.48 -2.05
C ARG A 65 7.43 -6.69 -1.93
N VAL A 66 8.01 -7.87 -1.79
CA VAL A 66 7.30 -9.15 -1.70
C VAL A 66 7.21 -9.57 -0.23
N MET A 67 6.00 -9.90 0.20
CA MET A 67 5.73 -10.47 1.53
C MET A 67 5.65 -12.00 1.38
N TYR A 68 6.24 -12.73 2.33
CA TYR A 68 6.24 -14.19 2.32
C TYR A 68 5.55 -14.74 3.57
N GLU A 69 4.73 -15.77 3.38
CA GLU A 69 4.02 -16.49 4.43
C GLU A 69 4.22 -18.00 4.24
N VAL A 70 4.43 -18.71 5.36
CA VAL A 70 4.54 -20.18 5.40
C VAL A 70 3.52 -20.71 6.41
N SER A 71 2.82 -21.78 6.03
CA SER A 71 1.83 -22.45 6.86
C SER A 71 1.94 -23.96 6.66
N THR A 72 1.65 -24.72 7.71
CA THR A 72 1.47 -26.19 7.64
C THR A 72 0.06 -26.59 7.23
N THR A 73 -0.85 -25.62 7.09
CA THR A 73 -2.23 -25.82 6.66
C THR A 73 -2.55 -24.97 5.43
N GLU A 74 -3.32 -25.53 4.50
CA GLU A 74 -3.66 -24.90 3.22
C GLU A 74 -4.52 -23.63 3.34
N SER A 75 -5.18 -23.44 4.49
CA SER A 75 -6.03 -22.28 4.74
C SER A 75 -5.23 -21.02 5.11
N PHE A 76 -3.96 -21.17 5.49
CA PHE A 76 -3.10 -20.09 6.01
C PHE A 76 -3.70 -19.36 7.23
N ALA A 77 -4.61 -20.01 7.97
CA ALA A 77 -5.29 -19.39 9.11
C ALA A 77 -4.34 -18.99 10.25
N ASP A 78 -3.21 -19.69 10.38
CA ASP A 78 -2.14 -19.42 11.35
C ASP A 78 -0.76 -19.46 10.67
N ALA A 79 -0.62 -18.66 9.61
CA ALA A 79 0.63 -18.59 8.85
C ALA A 79 1.72 -17.80 9.57
N THR A 80 2.96 -18.29 9.50
CA THR A 80 4.15 -17.56 9.92
C THR A 80 4.56 -16.59 8.82
N ARG A 81 4.62 -15.29 9.14
CA ARG A 81 5.15 -14.25 8.24
C ARG A 81 6.66 -14.18 8.32
N LEU A 82 7.31 -14.16 7.15
CA LEU A 82 8.74 -13.92 7.03
C LEU A 82 9.02 -12.44 6.76
N ALA A 83 10.30 -12.06 6.87
CA ALA A 83 10.73 -10.72 6.49
C ALA A 83 10.47 -10.49 4.98
N PRO A 84 10.00 -9.30 4.59
CA PRO A 84 9.82 -8.99 3.18
C PRO A 84 11.15 -8.86 2.45
N LEU A 85 11.14 -9.13 1.15
CA LEU A 85 12.29 -8.92 0.26
C LEU A 85 11.91 -7.99 -0.89
N ASP A 86 12.88 -7.21 -1.34
CA ASP A 86 12.72 -6.27 -2.44
C ASP A 86 13.26 -6.89 -3.74
N THR A 87 12.37 -7.07 -4.71
CA THR A 87 12.71 -7.48 -6.07
C THR A 87 13.21 -6.26 -6.84
N SER A 88 14.34 -6.38 -7.53
CA SER A 88 14.96 -5.26 -8.24
C SER A 88 15.51 -5.70 -9.60
N PRO A 89 15.76 -4.76 -10.54
CA PRO A 89 16.39 -5.12 -11.80
C PRO A 89 17.76 -5.78 -11.62
N ALA A 90 18.49 -5.47 -10.53
CA ALA A 90 19.79 -6.05 -10.23
C ALA A 90 19.72 -7.53 -9.81
N SER A 91 18.57 -7.98 -9.30
CA SER A 91 18.29 -9.38 -8.92
C SER A 91 17.37 -10.09 -9.92
N ASP A 92 17.29 -9.58 -11.16
CA ASP A 92 16.35 -10.07 -12.19
C ASP A 92 14.87 -10.10 -11.74
N TYR A 93 14.51 -9.18 -10.84
CA TYR A 93 13.20 -9.10 -10.19
C TYR A 93 12.80 -10.34 -9.36
N THR A 94 13.80 -11.07 -8.88
CA THR A 94 13.66 -12.12 -7.86
C THR A 94 14.00 -11.59 -6.47
#